data_AF-A0A4Q0MF19-F1
#
_entry.id   AF-A0A4Q0MF19-F1
#
_cell.length_a   1.000
_cell.length_b   1.000
_cell.length_c   1.000
_cell.angle_alpha   90.00
_cell.angle_beta   90.00
_cell.angle_gamma   90.00
#
_symmetry.space_group_name_H-M   'P 1'
#
loop_
_entity.id
_entity.type
_entity.pdbx_description
1 polymer ?
#
loop_
_entity_poly.entity_id
_entity_poly.type
_entity_poly.pdbx_seq_one_letter_code
_entity_poly.pdbx_strand_id
1 'polypeptide(L)'
;MTPKIRDFDPSAGQAFQGDVAIVPVPAGIAIARTDEIAPVAGRIILQEGEVTGHHHAIALMERPEGEAATRPSMRTSKVAEGLMADALAGRIAVPTARMYRDRAAADAMVRKGVLTRSDLCVGFLVVEHGPMTVTHEEHDGVRLPVGSYYIGRQVESAGAEERRVAD
;
A
#
# COMPACT_ATOMS: atom_id res chain seq x y z
N MET A 1 -19.05 0.49 12.36
CA MET A 1 -17.95 -0.26 13.00
C MET A 1 -16.67 0.44 12.57
N THR A 2 -15.89 1.01 13.49
CA THR A 2 -14.66 1.72 13.10
C THR A 2 -13.62 0.67 12.71
N PRO A 3 -13.07 0.71 11.49
CA PRO A 3 -12.03 -0.25 11.08
C PRO A 3 -10.84 -0.15 12.03
N LYS A 4 -10.32 -1.27 12.52
CA LYS A 4 -9.13 -1.27 13.38
C LYS A 4 -7.90 -1.15 12.50
N ILE A 5 -6.95 -0.29 12.88
CA ILE A 5 -5.66 -0.19 12.22
C ILE A 5 -4.71 -1.18 12.88
N ARG A 6 -4.07 -2.03 12.07
CA ARG A 6 -3.04 -2.97 12.52
C ARG A 6 -1.67 -2.53 12.02
N ASP A 7 -0.67 -2.67 12.87
CA ASP A 7 0.72 -2.43 12.49
C ASP A 7 1.25 -3.59 11.67
N PHE A 8 1.77 -3.28 10.49
CA PHE A 8 2.49 -4.25 9.68
C PHE A 8 3.91 -4.43 10.22
N ASP A 9 4.29 -5.67 10.52
CA ASP A 9 5.66 -6.07 10.82
C ASP A 9 6.30 -6.71 9.58
N PRO A 10 7.20 -6.00 8.86
CA PRO A 10 7.87 -6.53 7.67
C PRO A 10 8.73 -7.78 7.97
N SER A 11 9.14 -7.99 9.22
CA SER A 11 9.91 -9.18 9.61
C SER A 11 9.03 -10.43 9.76
N ALA A 12 7.73 -10.25 9.99
CA ALA A 12 6.76 -11.34 10.09
C ALA A 12 6.35 -11.92 8.72
N GLY A 13 6.83 -11.33 7.62
CA GLY A 13 6.60 -11.83 6.26
C GLY A 13 5.62 -10.97 5.48
N GLN A 14 4.55 -11.56 4.97
CA GLN A 14 3.57 -10.91 4.08
C GLN A 14 2.26 -10.58 4.82
N ALA A 15 1.62 -9.47 4.44
CA ALA A 15 0.28 -9.12 4.89
C ALA A 15 -0.73 -9.19 3.74
N PHE A 16 -1.99 -9.37 4.12
CA PHE A 16 -3.11 -9.43 3.20
C PHE A 16 -4.20 -8.48 3.65
N GLN A 17 -4.80 -7.79 2.68
CA GLN A 17 -5.99 -6.98 2.86
C GLN A 17 -6.95 -7.33 1.74
N GLY A 18 -7.90 -8.23 2.02
CA GLY A 18 -8.82 -8.75 1.00
C GLY A 18 -8.10 -9.44 -0.15
N ASP A 19 -8.22 -8.87 -1.34
CA ASP A 19 -7.62 -9.32 -2.59
C ASP A 19 -6.22 -8.73 -2.84
N VAL A 20 -5.66 -7.93 -1.91
CA VAL A 20 -4.32 -7.35 -2.01
C VAL A 20 -3.32 -8.10 -1.13
N ALA A 21 -2.22 -8.53 -1.73
CA ALA A 21 -1.04 -9.03 -1.05
C ALA A 21 0.03 -7.92 -0.94
N ILE A 22 0.53 -7.70 0.27
CA ILE A 22 1.60 -6.75 0.58
C ILE A 22 2.81 -7.54 1.06
N VAL A 23 3.90 -7.52 0.27
CA VAL A 23 5.11 -8.30 0.54
C VAL A 23 6.30 -7.35 0.67
N PRO A 24 7.10 -7.40 1.74
CA PRO A 24 8.29 -6.57 1.87
C PRO A 24 9.30 -6.95 0.80
N VAL A 25 9.86 -5.95 0.12
CA VAL A 25 10.90 -6.16 -0.90
C VAL A 25 12.22 -6.42 -0.19
N PRO A 26 12.86 -7.59 -0.42
CA PRO A 26 14.12 -7.90 0.23
C PRO A 26 15.23 -6.90 -0.11
N ALA A 27 16.13 -6.68 0.84
CA ALA A 27 17.33 -5.89 0.60
C ALA A 27 18.11 -6.39 -0.65
N GLY A 28 18.59 -5.45 -1.44
CA GLY A 28 19.35 -5.73 -2.67
C GLY A 28 18.49 -6.00 -3.91
N ILE A 29 17.17 -5.79 -3.86
CA ILE A 29 16.36 -5.60 -5.07
C ILE A 29 16.10 -4.10 -5.22
N ALA A 30 16.62 -3.50 -6.29
CA ALA A 30 16.35 -2.11 -6.62
C ALA A 30 15.03 -2.01 -7.39
N ILE A 31 14.21 -1.02 -7.02
CA ILE A 31 12.98 -0.68 -7.75
C ILE A 31 13.29 0.51 -8.66
N ALA A 32 13.04 0.36 -9.95
CA ALA A 32 13.10 1.45 -10.90
C ALA A 32 11.99 2.46 -10.60
N ARG A 33 12.38 3.68 -10.23
CA ARG A 33 11.46 4.78 -9.90
C ARG A 33 11.06 5.61 -11.13
N THR A 34 11.11 5.00 -12.33
CA THR A 34 10.95 5.71 -13.62
C THR A 34 9.53 5.69 -14.16
N ASP A 35 8.71 4.71 -13.78
CA ASP A 35 7.31 4.58 -14.20
C ASP A 35 6.41 4.66 -12.96
N GLU A 36 6.15 5.90 -12.51
CA GLU A 36 5.31 6.18 -11.34
C GLU A 36 3.82 6.03 -11.70
N ILE A 37 3.09 5.24 -10.92
CA ILE A 37 1.62 5.16 -10.97
C ILE A 37 1.07 6.36 -10.23
N ALA A 38 0.53 7.32 -10.99
CA ALA A 38 -0.02 8.54 -10.43
C ALA A 38 -1.21 8.25 -9.49
N PRO A 39 -1.32 8.95 -8.35
CA PRO A 39 -2.47 8.87 -7.49
C PRO A 39 -3.72 9.42 -8.18
N VAL A 40 -4.87 8.81 -7.90
CA VAL A 40 -6.19 9.24 -8.37
C VAL A 40 -6.91 9.91 -7.22
N ALA A 41 -7.32 11.18 -7.40
CA ALA A 41 -8.00 11.97 -6.38
C ALA A 41 -7.28 12.01 -5.01
N GLY A 42 -5.95 12.10 -5.02
CA GLY A 42 -5.12 12.16 -3.80
C GLY A 42 -4.93 10.82 -3.09
N ARG A 43 -5.24 9.71 -3.77
CA ARG A 43 -5.09 8.35 -3.25
C ARG A 43 -4.29 7.49 -4.22
N ILE A 44 -3.37 6.67 -3.69
CA ILE A 44 -2.76 5.60 -4.48
C ILE A 44 -3.72 4.42 -4.44
N ILE A 45 -4.25 4.02 -5.60
CA ILE A 45 -5.12 2.86 -5.74
C ILE A 45 -4.24 1.62 -5.91
N LEU A 46 -4.28 0.73 -4.92
CA LEU A 46 -3.55 -0.53 -4.91
C LEU A 46 -4.26 -1.60 -5.73
N GLN A 47 -5.60 -1.62 -5.69
CA GLN A 47 -6.44 -2.52 -6.47
C GLN A 47 -7.85 -1.95 -6.62
N GLU A 48 -8.41 -2.07 -7.82
CA GLU A 48 -9.84 -1.84 -8.07
C GLU A 48 -10.56 -3.16 -7.76
N GLY A 49 -11.47 -3.14 -6.79
CA GLY A 49 -12.20 -4.32 -6.34
C GLY A 49 -13.10 -4.88 -7.42
N GLU A 50 -13.25 -6.21 -7.44
CA GLU A 50 -14.07 -6.93 -8.41
C GLU A 50 -15.56 -6.55 -8.24
N VAL A 51 -16.14 -5.99 -9.31
CA VAL A 51 -17.59 -5.88 -9.56
C VAL A 51 -18.36 -4.78 -8.79
N THR A 52 -17.96 -4.33 -7.60
CA THR A 52 -18.76 -3.36 -6.79
C THR A 52 -18.28 -1.91 -6.80
N GLY A 53 -17.05 -1.63 -7.26
CA GLY A 53 -16.48 -0.28 -7.29
C GLY A 53 -15.78 0.17 -6.00
N HIS A 54 -15.45 -0.75 -5.09
CA HIS A 54 -14.61 -0.47 -3.91
C HIS A 54 -13.11 -0.56 -4.26
N HIS A 55 -12.25 0.22 -3.59
CA HIS A 55 -10.83 0.32 -3.93
C HIS A 55 -9.94 0.20 -2.69
N HIS A 56 -8.88 -0.61 -2.77
CA HIS A 56 -7.81 -0.59 -1.79
C HIS A 56 -6.92 0.63 -2.03
N ALA A 57 -6.78 1.49 -1.04
CA ALA A 57 -6.09 2.77 -1.24
C ALA A 57 -5.25 3.24 -0.05
N ILE A 58 -4.18 3.96 -0.39
CA ILE A 58 -3.42 4.78 0.55
C ILE A 58 -3.80 6.24 0.31
N ALA A 59 -4.29 6.91 1.34
CA ALA A 59 -4.51 8.35 1.29
C ALA A 59 -3.17 9.08 1.44
N LEU A 60 -2.81 9.93 0.47
CA LEU A 60 -1.56 10.71 0.52
C LEU A 60 -1.66 11.96 1.40
N MET A 61 -2.87 12.32 1.80
CA MET A 61 -3.12 13.24 2.91
C MET A 61 -3.85 12.47 3.98
N GLU A 62 -3.33 12.47 5.21
CA GLU A 62 -4.13 12.07 6.37
C GLU A 62 -5.41 12.90 6.34
N ARG A 63 -6.54 12.27 6.01
CA ARG A 63 -7.81 12.84 6.43
C ARG A 63 -7.77 12.71 7.95
N PRO A 64 -7.78 13.82 8.72
CA PRO A 64 -7.78 13.72 10.17
C PRO A 64 -8.91 12.76 10.56
N GLU A 65 -8.56 11.72 11.31
CA GLU A 65 -9.50 10.71 11.71
C GLU A 65 -10.61 11.36 12.54
N GLY A 66 -11.83 11.32 11.99
CA GLY A 66 -13.03 11.81 12.66
C GLY A 66 -13.67 13.03 12.01
N GLU A 67 -14.27 12.87 10.83
CA GLU A 67 -15.40 13.73 10.46
C GLU A 67 -16.39 12.95 9.61
N ALA A 68 -17.41 12.41 10.30
CA ALA A 68 -18.69 12.15 9.69
C ALA A 68 -19.13 13.40 8.93
N ALA A 69 -19.65 13.20 7.73
CA ALA A 69 -20.19 14.24 6.87
C ALA A 69 -21.18 15.14 7.63
N THR A 70 -20.76 16.32 8.10
CA THR A 70 -21.66 17.44 8.43
C THR A 70 -20.88 18.76 8.46
N ARG A 71 -20.93 19.50 7.34
CA ARG A 71 -20.79 20.97 7.20
C ARG A 71 -19.45 21.63 7.63
N PRO A 72 -19.04 22.73 6.95
CA PRO A 72 -17.72 23.31 7.11
C PRO A 72 -17.67 24.15 8.39
N SER A 73 -16.84 23.76 9.35
CA SER A 73 -16.39 24.67 10.41
C SER A 73 -14.91 24.99 10.18
N MET A 74 -14.65 26.14 9.58
CA MET A 74 -13.33 26.74 9.52
C MET A 74 -12.81 27.01 10.94
N ARG A 75 -11.98 26.09 11.45
CA ARG A 75 -10.93 26.42 12.42
C ARG A 75 -9.69 25.60 12.09
N THR A 76 -8.91 26.06 11.10
CA THR A 76 -7.51 25.66 10.99
C THR A 76 -6.80 26.17 12.25
N SER A 77 -6.38 25.26 13.12
CA SER A 77 -5.55 25.64 14.25
C SER A 77 -4.22 26.16 13.70
N LYS A 78 -3.68 27.24 14.29
CA LYS A 78 -2.35 27.79 13.92
C LYS A 78 -1.23 26.74 13.94
N VAL A 79 -1.47 25.63 14.63
CA VAL A 79 -0.57 24.47 14.71
C VAL A 79 -0.54 23.71 13.38
N ALA A 80 -1.69 23.50 12.73
CA ALA A 80 -1.77 22.84 11.42
C ALA A 80 -1.14 23.70 10.30
N GLU A 81 -1.34 25.02 10.34
CA GLU A 81 -0.64 25.96 9.45
C GLU A 81 0.88 25.96 9.67
N GLY A 82 1.33 25.92 10.93
CA GLY A 82 2.76 25.83 11.26
C GLY A 82 3.40 24.53 10.77
N LEU A 83 2.73 23.40 10.98
CA LEU A 83 3.18 22.09 10.50
C LEU A 83 3.25 22.03 8.97
N MET A 84 2.26 22.59 8.26
CA MET A 84 2.31 22.69 6.80
C MET A 84 3.41 23.64 6.32
N ALA A 85 3.64 24.76 7.00
CA ALA A 85 4.69 25.71 6.65
C ALA A 85 6.10 25.12 6.89
N ASP A 86 6.30 24.37 7.97
CA ASP A 86 7.56 23.67 8.26
C ASP A 86 7.79 22.48 7.31
N ALA A 87 6.73 21.79 6.90
CA ALA A 87 6.77 20.80 5.83
C ALA A 87 7.15 21.42 4.48
N LEU A 88 6.53 22.54 4.09
CA LEU A 88 6.88 23.27 2.86
C LEU A 88 8.30 23.84 2.91
N ALA A 89 8.77 24.22 4.10
CA ALA A 89 10.12 24.69 4.35
C ALA A 89 11.15 23.56 4.51
N GLY A 90 10.76 22.29 4.36
CA GLY A 90 11.64 21.12 4.42
C GLY A 90 12.20 20.82 5.82
N ARG A 91 11.64 21.41 6.88
CA ARG A 91 12.08 21.21 8.28
C ARG A 91 11.44 19.99 8.93
N ILE A 92 10.37 19.47 8.34
CA ILE A 92 9.67 18.27 8.78
C ILE A 92 9.57 17.33 7.58
N ALA A 93 10.05 16.09 7.77
CA ALA A 93 9.90 15.05 6.76
C ALA A 93 8.44 14.57 6.76
N VAL A 94 7.68 14.96 5.74
CA VAL A 94 6.27 14.53 5.58
C VAL A 94 6.28 13.09 5.11
N PRO A 95 5.50 12.17 5.72
CA PRO A 95 5.38 10.82 5.21
C PRO A 95 4.90 10.85 3.76
N THR A 96 5.61 10.15 2.89
CA THR A 96 5.28 10.07 1.46
C THR A 96 5.18 8.61 1.04
N ALA A 97 4.20 8.33 0.18
CA ALA A 97 4.10 7.05 -0.50
C ALA A 97 4.05 7.29 -2.00
N ARG A 98 4.76 6.47 -2.77
CA ARG A 98 4.74 6.47 -4.23
C ARG A 98 4.68 5.05 -4.73
N MET A 99 3.97 4.81 -5.84
CA MET A 99 3.83 3.49 -6.42
C MET A 99 4.46 3.47 -7.81
N TYR A 100 5.19 2.41 -8.15
CA TYR A 100 5.93 2.29 -9.40
C TYR A 100 5.65 0.97 -10.09
N ARG A 101 5.65 0.98 -11.44
CA ARG A 101 5.64 -0.24 -12.24
C ARG A 101 7.06 -0.66 -12.53
N ASP A 102 7.45 -1.82 -12.03
CA ASP A 102 8.76 -2.40 -12.32
C ASP A 102 8.66 -3.91 -12.47
N ARG A 103 8.49 -4.38 -13.71
CA ARG A 103 8.44 -5.82 -13.99
C ARG A 103 9.76 -6.52 -13.66
N ALA A 104 10.90 -5.85 -13.84
CA ALA A 104 12.21 -6.44 -13.60
C ALA A 104 12.45 -6.71 -12.10
N ALA A 105 11.98 -5.82 -11.22
CA ALA A 105 12.00 -6.04 -9.78
C ALA A 105 11.12 -7.23 -9.37
N ALA A 106 9.93 -7.38 -9.96
CA ALA A 106 9.06 -8.53 -9.70
C ALA A 106 9.71 -9.85 -10.13
N ASP A 107 10.32 -9.88 -11.32
CA ASP A 107 11.06 -11.05 -11.79
C ASP A 107 12.30 -11.35 -10.91
N ALA A 108 12.95 -10.32 -10.36
CA ALA A 108 14.05 -10.49 -9.41
C ALA A 108 13.57 -11.11 -8.08
N MET A 109 12.39 -10.74 -7.59
CA MET A 109 11.77 -11.37 -6.42
C MET A 109 11.44 -12.84 -6.67
N VAL A 110 10.97 -13.19 -7.88
CA VAL A 110 10.77 -14.59 -8.29
C VAL A 110 12.09 -15.35 -8.30
N ARG A 111 13.15 -14.79 -8.91
CA ARG A 111 14.49 -15.42 -8.92
C ARG A 111 15.07 -15.64 -7.52
N LYS A 112 14.75 -14.79 -6.55
CA LYS A 112 15.15 -14.96 -5.14
C LYS A 112 14.25 -15.93 -4.37
N GLY A 113 13.20 -16.47 -4.98
CA GLY A 113 12.25 -17.38 -4.32
C GLY A 113 11.29 -16.69 -3.34
N VAL A 114 11.17 -15.36 -3.41
CA VAL A 114 10.26 -14.59 -2.55
C VAL A 114 8.84 -14.61 -3.11
N LEU A 115 8.72 -14.57 -4.44
CA LEU A 115 7.47 -14.74 -5.16
C LEU A 115 7.52 -16.03 -5.97
N THR A 116 6.38 -16.68 -6.15
CA THR A 116 6.24 -17.84 -7.06
C THR A 116 5.99 -17.41 -8.50
N ARG A 117 5.40 -16.23 -8.72
CA ARG A 117 5.03 -15.68 -10.02
C ARG A 117 5.05 -14.15 -10.00
N SER A 118 5.29 -13.51 -11.15
CA SER A 118 5.40 -12.04 -11.28
C SER A 118 4.23 -11.39 -12.03
N ASP A 119 3.32 -12.17 -12.60
CA ASP A 119 2.19 -11.70 -13.40
C ASP A 119 1.02 -11.14 -12.58
N LEU A 120 0.99 -11.43 -11.27
CA LEU A 120 0.03 -10.83 -10.33
C LEU A 120 0.51 -9.47 -9.77
N CYS A 121 1.65 -8.97 -10.23
CA CYS A 121 2.23 -7.71 -9.79
C CYS A 121 1.34 -6.54 -10.23
N VAL A 122 0.85 -5.76 -9.28
CA VAL A 122 0.20 -4.48 -9.56
C VAL A 122 1.24 -3.36 -9.58
N GLY A 123 2.19 -3.40 -8.66
CA GLY A 123 3.32 -2.47 -8.62
C GLY A 123 4.10 -2.53 -7.31
N PHE A 124 5.02 -1.59 -7.16
CA PHE A 124 5.90 -1.45 -6.02
C PHE A 124 5.60 -0.15 -5.28
N LEU A 125 5.16 -0.29 -4.03
CA LEU A 125 4.92 0.82 -3.13
C LEU A 125 6.19 1.16 -2.35
N VAL A 126 6.63 2.40 -2.44
CA VAL A 126 7.75 2.96 -1.69
C VAL A 126 7.19 3.95 -0.68
N VAL A 127 7.40 3.67 0.61
CA VAL A 127 7.01 4.51 1.74
C VAL A 127 8.27 5.14 2.32
N GLU A 128 8.31 6.46 2.36
CA GLU A 128 9.46 7.26 2.83
C GLU A 128 9.01 8.26 3.89
N HIS A 129 9.94 8.69 4.75
CA HIS A 129 9.77 9.78 5.73
C HIS A 129 8.78 9.55 6.88
N GLY A 130 7.91 8.53 6.82
CA GLY A 130 7.08 8.09 7.95
C GLY A 130 6.11 6.96 7.54
N PRO A 131 5.43 6.33 8.51
CA PRO A 131 4.49 5.24 8.23
C PRO A 131 3.24 5.75 7.50
N MET A 132 2.63 4.89 6.68
CA MET A 132 1.42 5.20 5.89
C MET A 132 0.38 4.10 6.07
N THR A 133 -0.89 4.47 6.18
CA THR A 133 -1.98 3.51 6.38
C THR A 133 -2.68 3.18 5.06
N VAL A 134 -2.75 1.89 4.75
CA VAL A 134 -3.62 1.33 3.72
C VAL A 134 -5.00 1.11 4.30
N THR A 135 -6.04 1.59 3.62
CA THR A 135 -7.42 1.49 4.09
C THR A 135 -8.33 0.90 3.02
N HIS A 136 -9.37 0.21 3.47
CA HIS A 136 -10.45 -0.31 2.64
C HIS A 136 -11.77 -0.13 3.40
N GLU A 137 -12.89 0.00 2.70
CA GLU A 137 -14.20 0.23 3.34
C GLU A 137 -14.70 -1.00 4.09
N GLU A 138 -14.29 -2.20 3.65
CA GLU A 138 -14.76 -3.48 4.19
C GLU A 138 -13.74 -4.16 5.12
N HIS A 139 -12.47 -3.72 5.11
CA HIS A 139 -11.39 -4.38 5.85
C HIS A 139 -10.71 -3.45 6.84
N ASP A 140 -10.14 -4.04 7.89
CA ASP A 140 -9.23 -3.36 8.80
C ASP A 140 -8.10 -2.67 8.02
N GLY A 141 -7.65 -1.52 8.52
CA GLY A 141 -6.54 -0.77 7.94
C GLY A 141 -5.20 -1.42 8.31
N VAL A 142 -4.20 -1.27 7.45
CA VAL A 142 -2.84 -1.75 7.68
C VAL A 142 -1.87 -0.58 7.64
N ARG A 143 -1.18 -0.31 8.74
CA ARG A 143 -0.14 0.72 8.82
C ARG A 143 1.20 0.13 8.39
N LEU A 144 1.71 0.62 7.27
CA LEU A 144 2.99 0.21 6.69
C LEU A 144 4.10 1.14 7.20
N PRO A 145 5.20 0.60 7.75
CA PRO A 145 6.37 1.41 8.08
C PRO A 145 7.11 1.89 6.82
N VAL A 146 8.12 2.74 7.01
CA VAL A 146 9.04 3.14 5.93
C VAL A 146 9.71 1.91 5.32
N GLY A 147 9.67 1.80 4.00
CA GLY A 147 10.13 0.62 3.31
C GLY A 147 9.67 0.53 1.86
N SER A 148 10.05 -0.57 1.21
CA SER A 148 9.61 -0.91 -0.14
C SER A 148 8.80 -2.19 -0.09
N TYR A 149 7.63 -2.16 -0.72
CA TYR A 149 6.65 -3.24 -0.68
C TYR A 149 6.20 -3.58 -2.09
N TYR A 150 6.18 -4.86 -2.39
CA TYR A 150 5.48 -5.42 -3.54
C TYR A 150 3.99 -5.46 -3.24
N ILE A 151 3.20 -4.98 -4.19
CA ILE A 151 1.74 -5.00 -4.17
C ILE A 151 1.30 -5.93 -5.29
N GLY A 152 0.67 -7.04 -4.91
CA GLY A 152 0.16 -8.04 -5.85
C GLY A 152 -1.31 -8.34 -5.62
N ARG A 153 -1.98 -8.83 -6.67
CA ARG A 153 -3.32 -9.39 -6.55
C ARG A 153 -3.25 -10.77 -5.90
N GLN A 154 -4.15 -11.04 -4.97
CA GLN A 154 -4.43 -12.37 -4.47
C GLN A 154 -5.33 -13.07 -5.49
N VAL A 155 -4.92 -14.24 -5.94
CA VAL A 155 -5.81 -15.18 -6.62
C VAL A 155 -6.11 -16.26 -5.59
N GLU A 156 -7.39 -16.56 -5.35
CA GLU A 156 -7.75 -17.73 -4.56
C GLU A 156 -7.18 -18.96 -5.28
N SER A 157 -6.11 -19.52 -4.72
CA SER A 157 -5.64 -20.82 -5.14
C SER A 157 -6.65 -21.83 -4.60
N ALA A 158 -7.59 -22.25 -5.44
CA ALA A 158 -8.28 -23.52 -5.23
C ALA A 158 -7.17 -24.58 -5.13
N GLY A 159 -7.05 -25.17 -3.93
CA GLY A 159 -5.83 -25.82 -3.47
C GLY A 159 -5.29 -26.94 -4.36
N ALA A 160 -4.03 -27.26 -4.08
CA ALA A 160 -3.32 -28.46 -4.48
C ALA A 160 -4.22 -29.67 -4.81
N GLU A 161 -4.44 -29.94 -6.09
CA GLU A 161 -4.63 -31.29 -6.61
C GLU A 161 -3.81 -31.47 -7.88
N GLU A 162 -2.49 -31.50 -7.73
CA GLU A 162 -1.63 -32.24 -8.65
C GLU A 162 -1.34 -33.61 -8.03
N ARG A 163 -2.37 -34.46 -7.96
CA ARG A 163 -2.15 -35.90 -7.75
C ARG A 163 -2.08 -36.53 -9.14
N ARG A 164 -0.88 -36.87 -9.61
CA ARG A 164 -0.73 -37.84 -10.71
C ARG A 164 -1.38 -39.14 -10.24
N VAL A 165 -2.57 -39.42 -10.76
CA VAL A 165 -3.12 -40.78 -10.75
C VAL A 165 -2.32 -41.54 -11.81
N ALA A 166 -1.36 -42.34 -11.33
CA ALA A 166 -0.77 -43.39 -12.13
C ALA A 166 -1.65 -44.64 -11.95
N ASP A 167 -2.15 -45.17 -13.07
CA ASP A 167 -2.37 -46.60 -13.22
C ASP A 167 -1.26 -47.11 -14.17
#